data_AF-A0A523QYJ9-F1
#
_entry.id   AF-A0A523QYJ9-F1
#
_cell.length_a   1.000
_cell.length_b   1.000
_cell.length_c   1.000
_cell.angle_alpha   90.00
_cell.angle_beta   90.00
_cell.angle_gamma   90.00
#
_symmetry.space_group_name_H-M   'P 1'
#
loop_
_entity.id
_entity.type
_entity.pdbx_description
1 polymer ?
#
loop_
_entity_poly.entity_id
_entity_poly.type
_entity_poly.pdbx_seq_one_letter_code
_entity_poly.pdbx_strand_id
1 'polypeptide(L)'
;MRKKLLISLTLCLVLAVGASIISLKEASGSSKQTLTVTRVKSAPSGLDDAVWEKAKGLIIPFEGKEKFAGKNANVSTKAVYSGDDIYFLFKWSDPTKSVTKGTWQFEGEKWTHQKGNEDRISLLFEINRINNFATKGCAVACHVPQGATNAKDGKFGTSTAAEKGDLWHWKAARSDPAGFADDTWLTQISEKKGGRKSDAGGGGDQKNMTEDKSNPKYMLADGKNLNKDGILLAADAVEITSYA
;
A
#
# COMPACT_ATOMS: atom_id res chain seq x y z
N MET A 1 33.64 61.74 -64.80
CA MET A 1 33.73 60.92 -66.04
C MET A 1 33.71 59.44 -65.67
N ARG A 2 32.86 58.64 -66.35
CA ARG A 2 32.90 57.16 -66.50
C ARG A 2 32.75 56.30 -65.22
N LYS A 3 31.53 55.84 -64.92
CA LYS A 3 31.04 54.44 -65.06
C LYS A 3 32.09 53.32 -64.88
N LYS A 4 31.83 52.43 -63.92
CA LYS A 4 31.71 50.94 -64.04
C LYS A 4 31.36 50.38 -62.64
N LEU A 5 30.15 49.86 -62.44
CA LEU A 5 29.73 48.45 -62.63
C LEU A 5 30.30 47.54 -61.54
N LEU A 6 29.45 46.97 -60.69
CA LEU A 6 29.66 45.68 -60.04
C LEU A 6 28.31 45.09 -59.63
N ILE A 7 27.97 44.00 -60.31
CA ILE A 7 26.88 43.06 -60.03
C ILE A 7 27.24 42.35 -58.71
N SER A 8 26.30 42.27 -57.77
CA SER A 8 26.45 41.38 -56.62
C SER A 8 25.26 40.44 -56.54
N LEU A 9 25.58 39.16 -56.67
CA LEU A 9 24.71 38.00 -56.67
C LEU A 9 24.41 37.64 -55.21
N THR A 10 23.21 37.91 -54.71
CA THR A 10 22.83 37.52 -53.35
C THR A 10 22.31 36.08 -53.33
N LEU A 11 23.16 35.15 -52.90
CA LEU A 11 22.82 33.75 -52.63
C LEU A 11 22.12 33.67 -51.27
N CYS A 12 20.82 33.43 -51.25
CA CYS A 12 20.06 33.11 -50.03
C CYS A 12 20.33 31.66 -49.62
N LEU A 13 21.16 31.46 -48.58
CA LEU A 13 21.29 30.17 -47.89
C LEU A 13 20.39 30.19 -46.64
N VAL A 14 19.21 29.57 -46.74
CA VAL A 14 18.32 29.35 -45.59
C VAL A 14 18.78 28.11 -44.83
N LEU A 15 19.45 28.31 -43.70
CA LEU A 15 19.73 27.24 -42.73
C LEU A 15 18.47 26.99 -41.90
N ALA A 16 17.71 25.95 -42.26
CA ALA A 16 16.64 25.42 -41.43
C ALA A 16 17.25 24.59 -40.28
N VAL A 17 17.44 25.20 -39.12
CA VAL A 17 17.74 24.47 -37.88
C VAL A 17 16.42 23.91 -37.35
N GLY A 18 16.17 22.62 -37.63
CA GLY A 18 15.10 21.86 -37.02
C GLY A 18 15.35 21.71 -35.53
N ALA A 19 14.67 22.51 -34.71
CA ALA A 19 14.60 22.30 -33.28
C ALA A 19 13.71 21.08 -33.00
N SER A 20 14.32 19.90 -32.94
CA SER A 20 13.68 18.71 -32.39
C SER A 20 13.36 18.97 -30.92
N ILE A 21 12.09 19.25 -30.63
CA ILE A 21 11.57 19.32 -29.26
C ILE A 21 11.62 17.90 -28.70
N ILE A 22 12.72 17.57 -28.03
CA ILE A 22 12.79 16.39 -27.18
C ILE A 22 11.84 16.67 -26.01
N SER A 23 10.62 16.11 -26.07
CA SER A 23 9.78 15.98 -24.87
C SER A 23 10.49 15.04 -23.91
N LEU A 24 11.33 15.61 -23.06
CA LEU A 24 11.73 14.98 -21.81
C LEU A 24 10.44 14.79 -21.02
N LYS A 25 9.96 13.55 -20.99
CA LYS A 25 8.87 13.15 -20.13
C LYS A 25 9.42 13.20 -18.70
N GLU A 26 9.38 14.37 -18.09
CA GLU A 26 9.63 14.54 -16.67
C GLU A 26 8.68 13.57 -15.95
N ALA A 27 9.26 12.66 -15.16
CA ALA A 27 8.48 11.89 -14.22
C ALA A 27 7.85 12.88 -13.25
N SER A 28 6.57 13.18 -13.44
CA SER A 28 5.81 14.06 -12.55
C SER A 28 5.79 13.38 -11.19
N GLY A 29 6.65 13.81 -10.27
CA GLY A 29 6.48 13.50 -8.85
C GLY A 29 5.06 13.91 -8.49
N SER A 30 4.28 13.00 -7.90
CA SER A 30 2.93 13.34 -7.44
C SER A 30 3.05 14.59 -6.58
N SER A 31 2.36 15.66 -6.98
CA SER A 31 2.41 16.92 -6.26
C SER A 31 2.01 16.68 -4.80
N LYS A 32 2.59 17.45 -3.88
CA LYS A 32 2.21 17.38 -2.46
C LYS A 32 0.69 17.55 -2.35
N GLN A 33 0.00 16.51 -1.88
CA GLN A 33 -1.43 16.55 -1.60
C GLN A 33 -1.66 16.84 -0.12
N THR A 34 -2.76 17.54 0.20
CA THR A 34 -3.12 17.88 1.58
C THR A 34 -4.50 17.32 1.90
N LEU A 35 -4.58 16.43 2.89
CA LEU A 35 -5.82 15.96 3.50
C LEU A 35 -6.18 16.87 4.67
N THR A 36 -7.30 17.59 4.57
CA THR A 36 -7.82 18.38 5.69
C THR A 36 -8.71 17.50 6.55
N VAL A 37 -8.41 17.40 7.84
CA VAL A 37 -9.19 16.62 8.81
C VAL A 37 -10.26 17.51 9.44
N THR A 38 -11.54 17.25 9.17
CA THR A 38 -12.65 18.08 9.69
C THR A 38 -12.99 17.69 11.12
N ARG A 39 -13.13 18.67 12.03
CA ARG A 39 -13.65 18.42 13.38
C ARG A 39 -15.14 18.05 13.33
N VAL A 40 -15.52 16.99 14.05
CA VAL A 40 -16.90 16.55 14.18
C VAL A 40 -17.28 16.42 15.66
N LYS A 41 -18.57 16.32 15.96
CA LYS A 41 -19.06 16.27 17.36
C LYS A 41 -18.91 14.90 18.00
N SER A 42 -19.00 13.84 17.21
CA SER A 42 -18.98 12.45 17.64
C SER A 42 -18.23 11.61 16.61
N ALA A 43 -17.73 10.47 17.05
CA ALA A 43 -17.18 9.45 16.16
C ALA A 43 -18.18 9.09 15.04
N PRO A 44 -17.72 8.84 13.80
CA PRO A 44 -18.56 8.26 12.76
C PRO A 44 -19.12 6.90 13.20
N SER A 45 -20.41 6.66 12.98
CA SER A 45 -21.05 5.38 13.29
C SER A 45 -20.73 4.27 12.27
N GLY A 46 -20.09 4.60 11.15
CA GLY A 46 -19.71 3.65 10.10
C GLY A 46 -19.30 4.31 8.79
N LEU A 47 -19.15 3.48 7.75
CA LEU A 47 -18.67 3.90 6.41
C LEU A 47 -19.65 4.79 5.63
N ASP A 48 -20.94 4.75 6.00
CA ASP A 48 -22.03 5.47 5.35
C ASP A 48 -22.63 6.59 6.22
N ASP A 49 -21.97 6.93 7.33
CA ASP A 49 -22.39 8.04 8.20
C ASP A 49 -22.37 9.38 7.45
N ALA A 50 -23.45 10.14 7.54
CA ALA A 50 -23.59 11.47 6.92
C ALA A 50 -22.53 12.49 7.39
N VAL A 51 -21.83 12.23 8.50
CA VAL A 51 -20.68 13.03 8.95
C VAL A 51 -19.61 13.14 7.86
N TRP A 52 -19.45 12.12 7.01
CA TRP A 52 -18.48 12.13 5.92
C TRP A 52 -18.79 13.18 4.85
N GLU A 53 -20.03 13.66 4.73
CA GLU A 53 -20.39 14.74 3.80
C GLU A 53 -19.85 16.11 4.25
N LYS A 54 -19.44 16.24 5.51
CA LYS A 54 -18.78 17.44 6.05
C LYS A 54 -17.27 17.43 5.84
N ALA A 55 -16.70 16.27 5.50
CA ALA A 55 -15.25 16.12 5.32
C ALA A 55 -14.87 16.47 3.89
N LYS A 56 -13.81 17.27 3.74
CA LYS A 56 -13.21 17.51 2.41
C LYS A 56 -12.48 16.25 1.96
N GLY A 57 -12.97 15.65 0.88
CA GLY A 57 -12.33 14.50 0.26
C GLY A 57 -11.19 14.88 -0.68
N LEU A 58 -10.28 13.94 -0.89
CA LEU A 58 -9.29 13.97 -1.98
C LEU A 58 -9.20 12.61 -2.65
N ILE A 59 -8.74 12.61 -3.91
CA ILE A 59 -8.52 11.38 -4.68
C ILE A 59 -7.01 11.13 -4.76
N ILE A 60 -6.55 10.03 -4.19
CA ILE A 60 -5.16 9.61 -4.28
C ILE A 60 -5.02 8.65 -5.48
N PRO A 61 -4.27 9.04 -6.53
CA PRO A 61 -3.99 8.15 -7.64
C PRO A 61 -2.87 7.16 -7.29
N PHE A 62 -3.04 5.92 -7.72
CA PHE A 62 -2.07 4.84 -7.61
C PHE A 62 -1.78 4.26 -8.99
N GLU A 63 -0.50 4.12 -9.31
CA GLU A 63 -0.04 3.41 -10.49
C GLU A 63 0.45 2.02 -10.08
N GLY A 64 -0.08 0.99 -10.73
CA GLY A 64 0.34 -0.38 -10.51
C GLY A 64 1.80 -0.62 -10.94
N LYS A 65 2.46 -1.55 -10.27
CA LYS A 65 3.82 -2.01 -10.59
C LYS A 65 3.82 -3.50 -10.93
N GLU A 66 4.90 -3.97 -11.55
CA GLU A 66 5.08 -5.37 -11.95
C GLU A 66 3.91 -5.89 -12.81
N LYS A 67 3.22 -6.94 -12.37
CA LYS A 67 2.04 -7.50 -13.05
C LYS A 67 0.85 -6.54 -13.17
N PHE A 68 0.90 -5.41 -12.47
CA PHE A 68 -0.09 -4.34 -12.54
C PHE A 68 0.42 -3.09 -13.28
N ALA A 69 1.61 -3.14 -13.90
CA ALA A 69 2.15 -2.01 -14.67
C ALA A 69 1.13 -1.52 -15.72
N GLY A 70 0.97 -0.20 -15.83
CA GLY A 70 -0.01 0.44 -16.73
C GLY A 70 -1.45 0.45 -16.23
N LYS A 71 -1.75 -0.21 -15.10
CA LYS A 71 -3.05 -0.10 -14.43
C LYS A 71 -3.02 1.05 -13.43
N ASN A 72 -4.13 1.77 -13.34
CA ASN A 72 -4.31 2.84 -12.37
C ASN A 72 -5.49 2.53 -11.46
N ALA A 73 -5.37 2.95 -10.20
CA ALA A 73 -6.45 2.92 -9.23
C ALA A 73 -6.55 4.27 -8.53
N ASN A 74 -7.74 4.62 -8.06
CA ASN A 74 -7.99 5.85 -7.32
C ASN A 74 -8.60 5.49 -5.97
N VAL A 75 -8.06 6.07 -4.89
CA VAL A 75 -8.62 5.97 -3.55
C VAL A 75 -9.22 7.30 -3.16
N SER A 76 -10.55 7.34 -3.02
CA SER A 76 -11.22 8.46 -2.37
C SER A 76 -10.93 8.41 -0.88
N THR A 77 -10.41 9.51 -0.37
CA THR A 77 -9.94 9.62 1.02
C THR A 77 -10.61 10.80 1.69
N LYS A 78 -11.22 10.56 2.85
CA LYS A 78 -11.74 11.58 3.77
C LYS A 78 -11.17 11.32 5.16
N ALA A 79 -11.07 12.37 5.99
CA ALA A 79 -10.73 12.23 7.39
C ALA A 79 -11.50 13.23 8.26
N VAL A 80 -11.86 12.79 9.46
CA VAL A 80 -12.48 13.60 10.51
C VAL A 80 -11.83 13.32 11.86
N TYR A 81 -12.02 14.19 12.83
CA TYR A 81 -11.57 13.94 14.21
C TYR A 81 -12.63 14.37 15.23
N SER A 82 -12.67 13.67 16.37
CA SER A 82 -13.55 13.93 17.50
C SER A 82 -12.80 13.65 18.80
N GLY A 83 -12.64 14.66 19.66
CA GLY A 83 -11.78 14.53 20.83
C GLY A 83 -10.34 14.25 20.40
N ASP A 84 -9.76 13.17 20.94
CA ASP A 84 -8.38 12.72 20.65
C ASP A 84 -8.30 11.68 19.52
N ASP A 85 -9.45 11.29 18.95
CA ASP A 85 -9.50 10.27 17.90
C ASP A 85 -9.55 10.89 16.51
N ILE A 86 -8.79 10.30 15.58
CA ILE A 86 -8.86 10.57 14.16
C ILE A 86 -9.44 9.37 13.42
N TYR A 87 -10.30 9.65 12.44
CA TYR A 87 -11.01 8.65 11.65
C TYR A 87 -10.74 8.89 10.18
N PHE A 88 -10.41 7.83 9.46
CA PHE A 88 -10.16 7.86 8.02
C PHE A 88 -11.20 7.02 7.28
N LEU A 89 -11.67 7.54 6.16
CA LEU A 89 -12.51 6.80 5.22
C LEU A 89 -11.78 6.67 3.89
N PHE A 90 -11.54 5.43 3.48
CA PHE A 90 -10.98 5.08 2.19
C PHE A 90 -12.01 4.32 1.36
N LYS A 91 -12.27 4.79 0.14
CA LYS A 91 -13.17 4.13 -0.82
C LYS A 91 -12.45 3.97 -2.16
N TRP A 92 -12.40 2.76 -2.68
CA TRP A 92 -11.83 2.45 -3.99
C TRP A 92 -12.69 1.42 -4.72
N SER A 93 -12.61 1.40 -6.05
CA SER A 93 -13.25 0.35 -6.84
C SER A 93 -12.37 -0.90 -6.83
N ASP A 94 -12.95 -2.02 -6.45
CA ASP A 94 -12.28 -3.32 -6.47
C ASP A 94 -13.26 -4.39 -6.99
N PRO A 95 -13.05 -4.90 -8.21
CA PRO A 95 -13.90 -5.93 -8.79
C PRO A 95 -13.60 -7.34 -8.25
N THR A 96 -12.51 -7.51 -7.48
CA THR A 96 -12.02 -8.84 -7.09
C THR A 96 -12.32 -9.23 -5.66
N LYS A 97 -12.36 -8.28 -4.72
CA LYS A 97 -12.44 -8.52 -3.28
C LYS A 97 -11.53 -9.67 -2.86
N SER A 98 -10.23 -9.40 -2.87
CA SER A 98 -9.21 -10.39 -2.57
C SER A 98 -9.11 -10.63 -1.06
N VAL A 99 -9.49 -11.84 -0.63
CA VAL A 99 -9.41 -12.29 0.78
C VAL A 99 -8.69 -13.65 0.94
N THR A 100 -8.21 -14.24 -0.15
CA THR A 100 -7.57 -15.57 -0.14
C THR A 100 -6.06 -15.44 0.11
N LYS A 101 -5.66 -15.34 1.38
CA LYS A 101 -4.25 -15.18 1.79
C LYS A 101 -3.68 -16.46 2.40
N GLY A 102 -3.27 -17.40 1.54
CA GLY A 102 -2.72 -18.67 2.01
C GLY A 102 -3.74 -19.52 2.76
N THR A 103 -5.01 -19.41 2.37
CA THR A 103 -6.12 -20.18 2.94
C THR A 103 -5.92 -21.66 2.63
N TRP A 104 -6.24 -22.52 3.59
CA TRP A 104 -6.27 -23.97 3.39
C TRP A 104 -7.49 -24.39 2.56
N GLN A 105 -7.30 -25.39 1.71
CA GLN A 105 -8.33 -26.07 0.94
C GLN A 105 -8.15 -27.57 1.15
N PHE A 106 -9.21 -28.25 1.53
CA PHE A 106 -9.21 -29.70 1.50
C PHE A 106 -9.60 -30.18 0.11
N GLU A 107 -8.76 -31.03 -0.49
CA GLU A 107 -8.95 -31.61 -1.83
C GLU A 107 -9.46 -33.06 -1.77
N GLY A 108 -10.09 -33.46 -0.66
CA GLY A 108 -10.67 -34.79 -0.45
C GLY A 108 -9.72 -35.80 0.21
N GLU A 109 -8.41 -35.69 -0.06
CA GLU A 109 -7.38 -36.54 0.56
C GLU A 109 -6.27 -35.74 1.26
N LYS A 110 -6.06 -34.49 0.86
CA LYS A 110 -4.97 -33.65 1.35
C LYS A 110 -5.37 -32.21 1.49
N TRP A 111 -4.64 -31.51 2.34
CA TRP A 111 -4.72 -30.07 2.48
C TRP A 111 -3.72 -29.38 1.55
N THR A 112 -4.18 -28.36 0.83
CA THR A 112 -3.34 -27.51 -0.01
C THR A 112 -3.63 -26.04 0.27
N HIS A 113 -2.67 -25.17 -0.05
CA HIS A 113 -2.89 -23.73 0.02
C HIS A 113 -3.50 -23.20 -1.29
N GLN A 114 -4.59 -22.46 -1.16
CA GLN A 114 -5.16 -21.73 -2.28
C GLN A 114 -4.20 -20.65 -2.77
N LYS A 115 -4.10 -20.50 -4.09
CA LYS A 115 -3.39 -19.39 -4.71
C LYS A 115 -4.22 -18.12 -4.53
N GLY A 116 -3.56 -17.04 -4.13
CA GLY A 116 -4.24 -15.76 -3.96
C GLY A 116 -3.41 -14.75 -3.19
N ASN A 117 -4.02 -13.61 -2.96
CA ASN A 117 -3.53 -12.60 -2.04
C ASN A 117 -4.74 -11.93 -1.37
N GLU A 118 -4.48 -10.89 -0.61
CA GLU A 118 -5.52 -10.06 0.01
C GLU A 118 -5.35 -8.60 -0.40
N ASP A 119 -6.45 -7.85 -0.37
CA ASP A 119 -6.46 -6.40 -0.45
C ASP A 119 -5.91 -5.78 0.83
N ARG A 120 -5.26 -4.63 0.66
CA ARG A 120 -4.56 -3.94 1.74
C ARG A 120 -4.59 -2.44 1.52
N ILE A 121 -4.59 -1.71 2.62
CA ILE A 121 -4.28 -0.29 2.64
C ILE A 121 -3.40 0.01 3.85
N SER A 122 -2.46 0.93 3.69
CA SER A 122 -1.54 1.32 4.77
C SER A 122 -1.39 2.83 4.84
N LEU A 123 -1.26 3.35 6.05
CA LEU A 123 -0.89 4.73 6.33
C LEU A 123 0.48 4.74 6.99
N LEU A 124 1.36 5.58 6.48
CA LEU A 124 2.69 5.79 7.03
C LEU A 124 2.82 7.24 7.47
N PHE A 125 3.05 7.46 8.77
CA PHE A 125 3.30 8.77 9.36
C PHE A 125 4.77 8.88 9.77
N GLU A 126 5.33 10.09 9.72
CA GLU A 126 6.66 10.34 10.31
C GLU A 126 6.50 10.49 11.83
N ILE A 127 7.13 9.61 12.61
CA ILE A 127 7.33 9.82 14.06
C ILE A 127 8.53 10.75 14.23
N ASN A 128 9.63 10.39 13.57
CA ASN A 128 10.80 11.23 13.35
C ASN A 128 10.95 11.48 11.86
N ARG A 129 11.62 12.57 11.50
CA ARG A 129 11.86 12.91 10.09
C ARG A 129 12.50 11.75 9.34
N ILE A 130 11.92 11.37 8.21
CA ILE A 130 12.44 10.43 7.23
C ILE A 130 12.87 11.25 6.01
N ASN A 131 14.13 11.10 5.59
CA ASN A 131 14.68 11.92 4.54
C ASN A 131 13.87 11.81 3.23
N ASN A 132 13.52 12.95 2.63
CA ASN A 132 12.70 13.08 1.42
C ASN A 132 11.26 12.52 1.49
N PHE A 133 10.75 12.14 2.66
CA PHE A 133 9.39 11.57 2.76
C PHE A 133 8.30 12.54 2.27
N ALA A 134 8.40 13.83 2.62
CA ALA A 134 7.43 14.84 2.19
C ALA A 134 7.32 15.05 0.67
N THR A 135 8.33 14.67 -0.10
CA THR A 135 8.37 14.87 -1.56
C THR A 135 8.28 13.56 -2.35
N LYS A 136 8.69 12.43 -1.77
CA LYS A 136 8.71 11.12 -2.43
C LYS A 136 7.77 10.08 -1.79
N GLY A 137 7.12 10.43 -0.69
CA GLY A 137 6.18 9.56 0.03
C GLY A 137 6.82 8.26 0.51
N CYS A 138 6.01 7.20 0.59
CA CYS A 138 6.42 5.89 1.08
C CYS A 138 7.53 5.21 0.26
N ALA A 139 7.81 5.67 -0.96
CA ALA A 139 8.85 5.10 -1.80
C ALA A 139 10.25 5.19 -1.17
N VAL A 140 10.51 6.20 -0.33
CA VAL A 140 11.83 6.36 0.35
C VAL A 140 12.08 5.30 1.43
N ALA A 141 11.02 4.64 1.90
CA ALA A 141 11.11 3.56 2.87
C ALA A 141 11.12 2.18 2.21
N CYS A 142 11.00 2.09 0.87
CA CYS A 142 11.04 0.85 0.11
C CYS A 142 12.44 0.62 -0.46
N HIS A 143 13.16 -0.35 0.09
CA HIS A 143 14.52 -0.69 -0.33
C HIS A 143 14.51 -1.99 -1.12
N VAL A 144 14.73 -1.89 -2.43
CA VAL A 144 14.97 -3.05 -3.31
C VAL A 144 16.47 -3.35 -3.32
N PRO A 145 16.91 -4.56 -2.95
CA PRO A 145 18.32 -4.92 -2.96
C PRO A 145 18.97 -4.70 -4.34
N GLN A 146 20.23 -4.28 -4.35
CA GLN A 146 20.98 -4.13 -5.60
C GLN A 146 21.03 -5.46 -6.36
N GLY A 147 20.72 -5.43 -7.66
CA GLY A 147 20.70 -6.62 -8.52
C GLY A 147 19.39 -7.44 -8.44
N ALA A 148 18.43 -7.07 -7.59
CA ALA A 148 17.11 -7.70 -7.61
C ALA A 148 16.39 -7.40 -8.93
N THR A 149 15.74 -8.42 -9.49
CA THR A 149 15.06 -8.32 -10.80
C THR A 149 13.66 -7.71 -10.71
N ASN A 150 13.12 -7.57 -9.51
CA ASN A 150 11.76 -7.09 -9.26
C ASN A 150 11.60 -6.58 -7.81
N ALA A 151 10.49 -5.90 -7.52
CA ALA A 151 10.27 -5.22 -6.24
C ALA A 151 9.80 -6.17 -5.11
N LYS A 152 9.40 -7.42 -5.41
CA LYS A 152 8.98 -8.40 -4.39
C LYS A 152 10.07 -8.73 -3.36
N ASP A 153 11.33 -8.56 -3.77
CA ASP A 153 12.51 -8.79 -2.93
C ASP A 153 12.81 -7.56 -2.06
N GLY A 154 12.11 -6.45 -2.32
CA GLY A 154 12.15 -5.24 -1.54
C GLY A 154 11.70 -5.44 -0.10
N LYS A 155 12.28 -4.64 0.78
CA LYS A 155 11.97 -4.61 2.20
C LYS A 155 11.67 -3.18 2.62
N PHE A 156 10.77 -3.05 3.58
CA PHE A 156 10.35 -1.76 4.10
C PHE A 156 11.15 -1.41 5.36
N GLY A 157 11.66 -0.19 5.45
CA GLY A 157 12.44 0.32 6.58
C GLY A 157 13.00 1.71 6.30
N THR A 158 13.54 2.37 7.32
CA THR A 158 14.23 3.65 7.17
C THR A 158 15.71 3.44 6.86
N SER A 159 16.40 4.50 6.41
CA SER A 159 17.82 4.42 6.05
C SER A 159 18.74 4.57 7.27
N THR A 160 18.29 5.28 8.32
CA THR A 160 19.07 5.48 9.54
C THR A 160 18.25 5.20 10.80
N ALA A 161 18.93 4.92 11.92
CA ALA A 161 18.29 4.67 13.21
C ALA A 161 17.56 5.89 13.80
N ALA A 162 17.90 7.11 13.35
CA ALA A 162 17.24 8.34 13.80
C ALA A 162 15.87 8.54 13.12
N GLU A 163 15.71 8.02 11.91
CA GLU A 163 14.47 8.06 11.15
C GLU A 163 13.48 7.01 11.69
N LYS A 164 12.23 7.41 11.91
CA LYS A 164 11.17 6.53 12.43
C LYS A 164 9.84 6.84 11.78
N GLY A 165 9.12 5.79 11.38
CA GLY A 165 7.76 5.92 10.85
C GLY A 165 6.76 5.11 11.64
N ASP A 166 5.52 5.57 11.68
CA ASP A 166 4.38 4.85 12.22
C ASP A 166 3.55 4.27 11.06
N LEU A 167 3.28 2.97 11.07
CA LEU A 167 2.72 2.24 9.93
C LEU A 167 1.47 1.45 10.36
N TRP A 168 0.31 2.04 10.08
CA TRP A 168 -0.97 1.37 10.21
C TRP A 168 -1.26 0.57 8.96
N HIS A 169 -1.72 -0.67 9.10
CA HIS A 169 -1.88 -1.58 7.97
C HIS A 169 -3.13 -2.45 8.10
N TRP A 170 -4.15 -2.10 7.32
CA TRP A 170 -5.36 -2.89 7.18
C TRP A 170 -5.21 -3.95 6.10
N LYS A 171 -5.69 -5.16 6.39
CA LYS A 171 -5.58 -6.37 5.57
C LYS A 171 -6.93 -7.06 5.53
N ALA A 172 -7.49 -7.22 4.32
CA ALA A 172 -8.84 -7.75 4.14
C ALA A 172 -9.06 -9.14 4.75
N ALA A 173 -8.07 -10.03 4.70
CA ALA A 173 -8.22 -11.38 5.24
C ALA A 173 -7.74 -11.51 6.69
N ARG A 174 -6.76 -10.70 7.09
CA ARG A 174 -5.97 -10.95 8.31
C ARG A 174 -6.18 -9.94 9.44
N SER A 175 -6.79 -8.79 9.18
CA SER A 175 -7.10 -7.81 10.22
C SER A 175 -8.57 -7.37 10.20
N ASP A 176 -9.18 -7.25 9.03
CA ASP A 176 -10.58 -6.83 8.87
C ASP A 176 -11.60 -7.72 9.63
N PRO A 177 -11.51 -9.07 9.60
CA PRO A 177 -12.47 -9.91 10.31
C PRO A 177 -12.40 -9.77 11.84
N ALA A 178 -11.28 -9.26 12.35
CA ALA A 178 -11.11 -8.97 13.78
C ALA A 178 -11.38 -7.50 14.14
N GLY A 179 -11.74 -6.66 13.16
CA GLY A 179 -12.13 -5.27 13.38
C GLY A 179 -10.98 -4.31 13.68
N PHE A 180 -9.74 -4.63 13.31
CA PHE A 180 -8.58 -3.77 13.53
C PHE A 180 -7.68 -3.62 12.29
N ALA A 181 -6.77 -2.66 12.33
CA ALA A 181 -5.60 -2.58 11.45
C ALA A 181 -4.35 -2.86 12.28
N ASP A 182 -3.35 -3.53 11.71
CA ASP A 182 -2.09 -3.70 12.44
C ASP A 182 -1.49 -2.33 12.74
N ASP A 183 -0.98 -2.17 13.95
CA ASP A 183 -0.13 -1.07 14.33
C ASP A 183 1.32 -1.55 14.42
N THR A 184 2.19 -0.91 13.65
CA THR A 184 3.60 -1.28 13.53
C THR A 184 4.42 -0.03 13.24
N TRP A 185 5.71 -0.05 13.52
CA TRP A 185 6.58 1.08 13.23
C TRP A 185 7.76 0.67 12.33
N LEU A 186 8.38 1.67 11.71
CA LEU A 186 9.53 1.53 10.84
C LEU A 186 10.78 2.08 11.52
N THR A 187 11.86 1.31 11.39
CA THR A 187 13.22 1.71 11.78
C THR A 187 14.21 1.31 10.72
N GLN A 188 15.49 1.52 11.02
CA GLN A 188 16.59 1.23 10.13
C GLN A 188 16.50 -0.20 9.61
N ILE A 189 16.53 -0.32 8.29
CA ILE A 189 16.68 -1.61 7.62
C ILE A 189 18.10 -2.15 7.79
N SER A 190 18.25 -3.48 7.81
CA SER A 190 19.55 -4.14 7.67
C SER A 190 19.56 -5.00 6.41
N GLU A 191 20.74 -5.37 5.91
CA GLU A 191 20.88 -6.20 4.70
C GLU A 191 20.05 -7.50 4.74
N LYS A 192 19.87 -8.07 5.95
CA LYS A 192 19.20 -9.36 6.15
C LYS A 192 17.74 -9.25 6.57
N LYS A 193 17.29 -8.10 7.09
CA LYS A 193 15.95 -7.93 7.70
C LYS A 193 15.38 -6.56 7.40
N GLY A 194 14.09 -6.55 7.06
CA GLY A 194 13.29 -5.31 6.98
C GLY A 194 13.30 -4.51 8.28
N GLY A 195 13.04 -3.21 8.15
CA GLY A 195 12.95 -2.25 9.24
C GLY A 195 11.57 -2.18 9.91
N ARG A 196 10.54 -2.84 9.38
CA ARG A 196 9.23 -2.93 10.04
C ARG A 196 9.31 -3.77 11.33
N LYS A 197 8.73 -3.24 12.41
CA LYS A 197 8.64 -3.86 13.74
C LYS A 197 7.21 -3.76 14.25
N SER A 198 6.76 -4.77 15.01
CA SER A 198 5.50 -4.68 15.74
C SER A 198 5.63 -3.72 16.92
N ASP A 199 4.53 -3.06 17.28
CA ASP A 199 4.42 -2.32 18.53
C ASP A 199 4.34 -3.25 19.75
N ALA A 200 4.43 -2.66 20.93
CA ALA A 200 4.30 -3.37 22.19
C ALA A 200 2.90 -4.01 22.29
N GLY A 201 2.85 -5.25 22.77
CA GLY A 201 1.62 -6.04 22.86
C GLY A 201 1.74 -7.37 22.15
N GLY A 202 0.62 -8.07 22.03
CA GLY A 202 0.50 -9.33 21.31
C GLY A 202 -0.74 -9.36 20.43
N GLY A 203 -0.92 -10.44 19.68
CA GLY A 203 -2.04 -10.61 18.76
C GLY A 203 -1.59 -10.59 17.30
N GLY A 204 -2.50 -10.19 16.41
CA GLY A 204 -2.30 -10.28 14.97
C GLY A 204 -2.52 -11.69 14.41
N ASP A 205 -2.29 -11.82 13.11
CA ASP A 205 -2.47 -13.10 12.41
C ASP A 205 -1.36 -14.10 12.75
N GLN A 206 -1.75 -15.36 12.90
CA GLN A 206 -0.83 -16.48 13.10
C GLN A 206 -0.94 -17.46 11.93
N LYS A 207 0.16 -18.16 11.66
CA LYS A 207 0.15 -19.25 10.69
C LYS A 207 -0.60 -20.45 11.30
N ASN A 208 -1.75 -20.77 10.73
CA ASN A 208 -2.47 -21.98 11.06
C ASN A 208 -1.82 -23.18 10.33
N MET A 209 -0.74 -23.75 10.83
CA MET A 209 -0.09 -24.92 10.20
C MET A 209 0.62 -25.81 11.21
N THR A 210 0.67 -27.11 10.95
CA THR A 210 1.51 -28.08 11.66
C THR A 210 3.00 -27.75 11.48
N GLU A 211 3.87 -28.32 12.31
CA GLU A 211 5.32 -28.07 12.27
C GLU A 211 5.95 -28.47 10.92
N ASP A 212 5.51 -29.60 10.36
CA ASP A 212 5.88 -30.09 9.03
C ASP A 212 5.18 -29.33 7.88
N LYS A 213 4.25 -28.42 8.21
CA LYS A 213 3.47 -27.58 7.28
C LYS A 213 2.58 -28.35 6.32
N SER A 214 2.28 -29.62 6.61
CA SER A 214 1.45 -30.47 5.75
C SER A 214 -0.05 -30.23 5.93
N ASN A 215 -0.47 -29.70 7.10
CA ASN A 215 -1.87 -29.58 7.47
C ASN A 215 -2.17 -28.27 8.23
N PRO A 216 -3.44 -27.81 8.27
CA PRO A 216 -3.88 -26.81 9.25
C PRO A 216 -3.67 -27.34 10.67
N LYS A 217 -3.30 -26.49 11.62
CA LYS A 217 -3.18 -26.88 13.05
C LYS A 217 -4.51 -26.75 13.80
N TYR A 218 -5.35 -25.80 13.39
CA TYR A 218 -6.59 -25.44 14.05
C TYR A 218 -7.76 -25.48 13.06
N MET A 219 -8.93 -25.83 13.57
CA MET A 219 -10.21 -25.79 12.86
C MET A 219 -11.23 -24.95 13.63
N LEU A 220 -12.39 -24.73 13.04
CA LEU A 220 -13.52 -24.09 13.72
C LEU A 220 -14.00 -24.98 14.85
N ALA A 221 -14.16 -24.43 16.05
CA ALA A 221 -14.72 -25.14 17.19
C ALA A 221 -16.21 -25.44 16.98
N ASP A 222 -16.68 -26.55 17.55
CA ASP A 222 -18.08 -26.96 17.43
C ASP A 222 -19.04 -25.87 17.94
N GLY A 223 -20.10 -25.62 17.17
CA GLY A 223 -21.10 -24.59 17.48
C GLY A 223 -20.63 -23.15 17.25
N LYS A 224 -19.40 -22.93 16.75
CA LYS A 224 -18.93 -21.62 16.29
C LYS A 224 -19.21 -21.41 14.81
N ASN A 225 -19.07 -20.17 14.36
CA ASN A 225 -19.19 -19.77 12.97
C ASN A 225 -17.90 -19.09 12.52
N LEU A 226 -17.54 -19.26 11.24
CA LEU A 226 -16.51 -18.43 10.63
C LEU A 226 -16.94 -16.96 10.63
N ASN A 227 -15.97 -16.07 10.76
CA ASN A 227 -16.22 -14.63 10.76
C ASN A 227 -16.36 -14.12 9.32
N LYS A 228 -16.36 -12.79 9.16
CA LYS A 228 -16.40 -12.10 7.87
C LYS A 228 -15.46 -12.77 6.86
N ASP A 229 -16.02 -12.99 5.67
CA ASP A 229 -15.31 -13.61 4.54
C ASP A 229 -14.81 -15.04 4.78
N GLY A 230 -15.44 -15.76 5.71
CA GLY A 230 -15.12 -17.17 5.98
C GLY A 230 -13.80 -17.34 6.74
N ILE A 231 -13.38 -16.32 7.49
CA ILE A 231 -12.09 -16.32 8.20
C ILE A 231 -12.25 -16.92 9.61
N LEU A 232 -11.35 -17.82 9.97
CA LEU A 232 -11.25 -18.42 11.31
C LEU A 232 -10.54 -17.44 12.26
N LEU A 233 -11.22 -17.03 13.32
CA LEU A 233 -10.61 -16.27 14.43
C LEU A 233 -10.07 -17.22 15.50
N ALA A 234 -8.98 -16.82 16.16
CA ALA A 234 -8.37 -17.61 17.23
C ALA A 234 -9.35 -17.89 18.40
N ALA A 235 -10.28 -16.97 18.67
CA ALA A 235 -11.30 -17.12 19.71
C ALA A 235 -12.36 -18.21 19.41
N ASP A 236 -12.45 -18.63 18.15
CA ASP A 236 -13.41 -19.64 17.66
C ASP A 236 -12.70 -20.90 17.13
N ALA A 237 -11.40 -21.02 17.39
CA ALA A 237 -10.56 -22.10 16.90
C ALA A 237 -10.28 -23.15 17.97
N VAL A 238 -10.21 -24.42 17.56
CA VAL A 238 -9.75 -25.55 18.37
C VAL A 238 -8.63 -26.29 17.64
N GLU A 239 -7.68 -26.85 18.37
CA GLU A 239 -6.61 -27.66 17.78
C GLU A 239 -7.18 -28.94 17.16
N ILE A 240 -6.71 -29.28 15.96
CA ILE A 240 -7.08 -30.52 15.29
C ILE A 240 -6.30 -31.65 15.95
N THR A 241 -7.01 -32.57 16.62
CA THR A 241 -6.40 -33.73 17.28
C THR A 241 -6.39 -34.99 16.42
N SER A 242 -7.10 -34.98 15.29
CA SER A 242 -7.17 -36.09 14.34
C SER A 242 -7.35 -35.57 12.91
N TYR A 243 -6.49 -36.04 12.00
CA TYR A 243 -6.48 -35.67 10.57
C TYR A 243 -7.02 -36.80 9.67
N ALA A 244 -8.00 -37.54 10.18
CA ALA A 244 -8.64 -38.63 9.45
C ALA A 244 -9.41 -38.16 8.22
#